data_AF-A0A1F7YEN5-F1
#
_entry.id   AF-A0A1F7YEN5-F1
#
_cell.length_a   1.000
_cell.length_b   1.000
_cell.length_c   1.000
_cell.angle_alpha   90.00
_cell.angle_beta   90.00
_cell.angle_gamma   90.00
#
_symmetry.space_group_name_H-M   'P 1'
#
loop_
_entity.id
_entity.type
_entity.pdbx_description
1 polymer ?
#
loop_
_entity_poly.entity_id
_entity_poly.type
_entity_poly.pdbx_seq_one_letter_code
_entity_poly.pdbx_strand_id
1 'polypeptide(L)'
;MTNTEQREVQGLYYPDLKPHSPREIFDNMQLSRDLLSPREQIIWDKVMEAYAARYGIEYKRVTADRNFWQKVADLFGADVDDE
;
A
#
# COMPACT_ATOMS: atom_id res chain seq x y z
N MET A 1 48.91 12.77 2.29
CA MET A 1 47.56 12.58 2.85
C MET A 1 46.58 12.98 1.77
N THR A 2 45.79 12.05 1.23
CA THR A 2 44.80 12.31 0.16
C THR A 2 43.45 12.64 0.80
N ASN A 3 43.04 13.91 0.72
CA ASN A 3 41.72 14.36 1.13
C ASN A 3 40.68 13.71 0.19
N THR A 4 39.93 12.76 0.72
CA THR A 4 38.75 12.21 0.04
C THR A 4 37.58 13.06 0.49
N GLU A 5 37.28 14.12 -0.26
CA GLU A 5 36.07 14.91 -0.03
C GLU A 5 34.87 13.98 -0.16
N GLN A 6 34.24 13.66 0.96
CA GLN A 6 32.94 13.03 0.97
C GLN A 6 31.96 14.04 0.39
N ARG A 7 31.47 13.79 -0.83
CA ARG A 7 30.30 14.49 -1.37
C ARG A 7 29.14 14.22 -0.43
N GLU A 8 28.75 15.21 0.35
CA GLU A 8 27.48 15.20 1.06
C GLU A 8 26.36 15.03 0.02
N VAL A 9 25.73 13.86 0.02
CA VAL A 9 24.51 13.63 -0.73
C VAL A 9 23.46 14.52 -0.08
N GLN A 10 23.17 15.67 -0.69
CA GLN A 10 22.06 16.52 -0.29
C GLN A 10 20.76 15.71 -0.49
N GLY A 11 20.28 15.11 0.61
CA GLY A 11 18.95 14.53 0.64
C GLY A 11 17.92 15.62 0.38
N LEU A 12 16.86 15.28 -0.35
CA LEU A 12 15.72 16.16 -0.52
C LEU A 12 15.09 16.41 0.86
N TYR A 13 15.28 17.62 1.40
CA TYR A 13 14.70 18.05 2.66
C TYR A 13 13.29 18.57 2.41
N TYR A 14 12.30 17.90 2.99
CA TYR A 14 10.89 18.29 2.91
C TYR A 14 10.44 18.82 4.28
N PRO A 15 10.60 20.13 4.56
CA PRO A 15 10.33 20.72 5.88
C PRO A 15 8.87 20.59 6.32
N ASP A 16 7.95 20.43 5.37
CA ASP A 16 6.50 20.47 5.60
C ASP A 16 5.84 19.08 5.60
N LEU A 17 6.60 18.02 5.32
CA LEU A 17 6.10 16.65 5.49
C LEU A 17 6.09 16.33 6.98
N LYS A 18 4.92 16.49 7.61
CA LYS A 18 4.70 15.90 8.93
C LYS A 18 5.03 14.41 8.83
N PRO A 19 5.91 13.88 9.70
CA PRO A 19 6.17 12.46 9.71
C PRO A 19 4.86 11.73 9.99
N HIS A 20 4.39 10.94 9.03
CA HIS A 20 3.23 10.10 9.24
C HIS A 20 3.52 9.11 10.36
N SER A 21 2.64 9.05 11.34
CA SER A 21 2.65 8.00 12.35
C SER A 21 2.54 6.63 11.67
N PRO A 22 3.06 5.55 12.30
CA PRO A 22 2.88 4.20 11.77
C PRO A 22 1.41 3.85 11.49
N ARG A 23 0.48 4.42 12.27
CA ARG A 23 -0.95 4.25 12.06
C ARG A 23 -1.44 4.91 10.76
N GLU A 24 -1.05 6.16 10.51
CA GLU A 24 -1.42 6.86 9.27
C GLU A 24 -0.85 6.18 8.03
N ILE A 25 0.39 5.66 8.12
CA ILE A 25 0.98 4.87 7.04
C ILE A 25 0.16 3.59 6.81
N PHE A 26 -0.21 2.89 7.89
CA PHE A 26 -0.99 1.67 7.80
C PHE A 26 -2.38 1.90 7.18
N ASP A 27 -3.07 2.97 7.59
CA ASP A 27 -4.38 3.32 7.04
C ASP A 27 -4.28 3.66 5.53
N ASN A 28 -3.20 4.35 5.10
CA ASN A 28 -2.93 4.60 3.69
C ASN A 28 -2.60 3.31 2.89
N MET A 29 -1.88 2.37 3.51
CA MET A 29 -1.61 1.05 2.91
C MET A 29 -2.91 0.27 2.71
N GLN A 30 -3.85 0.35 3.67
CA GLN A 30 -5.16 -0.29 3.56
C GLN A 30 -5.97 0.27 2.39
N LEU A 31 -6.04 1.60 2.26
CA LEU A 31 -6.71 2.25 1.12
C LEU A 31 -6.08 1.84 -0.21
N SER A 32 -4.75 1.83 -0.28
CA SER A 32 -4.03 1.43 -1.49
C SER A 32 -4.33 -0.02 -1.85
N ARG A 33 -4.32 -0.93 -0.87
CA ARG A 33 -4.62 -2.35 -1.04
C ARG A 33 -6.02 -2.55 -1.61
N ASP A 34 -7.02 -1.82 -1.13
CA ASP A 34 -8.41 -2.00 -1.56
C ASP A 34 -8.65 -1.58 -3.02
N LEU A 35 -7.76 -0.77 -3.60
CA LEU A 35 -7.79 -0.38 -5.02
C LEU A 35 -7.11 -1.38 -5.95
N LEU A 36 -6.37 -2.36 -5.42
CA LEU A 36 -5.60 -3.31 -6.21
C LEU A 36 -6.44 -4.51 -6.64
N SER A 37 -6.00 -5.22 -7.69
CA SER A 37 -6.63 -6.46 -8.12
C SER A 37 -6.62 -7.53 -7.01
N PRO A 38 -7.52 -8.53 -7.02
CA PRO A 38 -7.54 -9.61 -6.02
C PRO A 38 -6.20 -10.31 -5.80
N ARG A 39 -5.45 -10.50 -6.89
CA ARG A 39 -4.15 -11.16 -6.84
C ARG A 39 -3.13 -10.32 -6.08
N GLU A 40 -3.11 -9.03 -6.33
CA GLU A 40 -2.21 -8.07 -5.67
C GLU A 40 -2.60 -7.85 -4.22
N GLN A 41 -3.90 -7.84 -3.91
CA GLN A 41 -4.41 -7.78 -2.55
C GLN A 41 -3.83 -8.88 -1.66
N ILE A 42 -3.65 -10.11 -2.15
CA ILE A 42 -3.05 -11.21 -1.37
C ILE A 42 -1.60 -10.89 -0.94
N ILE A 43 -0.83 -10.25 -1.82
CA ILE A 43 0.55 -9.88 -1.54
C ILE A 43 0.57 -8.73 -0.53
N TRP A 44 -0.30 -7.73 -0.74
CA TRP A 44 -0.42 -6.59 0.16
C TRP A 44 -0.93 -6.96 1.55
N ASP A 45 -1.84 -7.94 1.65
CA ASP A 45 -2.31 -8.46 2.94
C ASP A 45 -1.12 -8.97 3.79
N LYS A 46 -0.15 -9.67 3.17
CA LYS A 46 1.06 -10.14 3.86
C LYS A 46 1.99 -9.00 4.29
N VAL A 47 2.14 -7.99 3.43
CA VAL A 47 2.97 -6.81 3.73
C VAL A 47 2.35 -6.02 4.89
N MET A 48 1.03 -5.82 4.87
CA MET A 48 0.27 -5.17 5.93
C MET A 48 0.33 -5.96 7.24
N GLU A 49 0.18 -7.29 7.20
CA GLU A 49 0.30 -8.14 8.39
C GLU A 49 1.68 -8.00 9.06
N ALA A 50 2.77 -8.04 8.27
CA ALA A 50 4.12 -7.84 8.77
C ALA A 50 4.34 -6.43 9.35
N TYR A 51 3.81 -5.41 8.67
CA TYR A 51 3.86 -4.02 9.15
C TYR A 51 3.10 -3.87 10.47
N ALA A 52 1.88 -4.39 10.54
CA ALA A 52 1.02 -4.31 11.71
C ALA A 52 1.67 -4.96 12.94
N ALA A 53 2.24 -6.16 12.77
CA ALA A 53 2.95 -6.87 13.82
C ALA A 53 4.16 -6.07 14.35
N ARG A 54 4.90 -5.40 13.46
CA ARG A 54 6.07 -4.60 13.84
C ARG A 54 5.71 -3.38 14.69
N TYR A 55 4.54 -2.78 14.46
CA TYR A 55 4.12 -1.53 15.11
C TYR A 55 2.97 -1.70 16.12
N GLY A 56 2.60 -2.95 16.47
CA GLY A 56 1.54 -3.23 17.43
C GLY A 56 0.15 -2.79 16.97
N ILE A 57 -0.10 -2.78 15.66
CA ILE A 57 -1.37 -2.39 15.06
C ILE A 57 -2.24 -3.64 14.91
N GLU A 58 -3.53 -3.56 15.25
CA GLU A 58 -4.48 -4.63 14.97
C GLU A 58 -4.80 -4.65 13.46
N TYR A 59 -4.52 -5.76 12.79
CA TYR A 59 -4.91 -6.00 11.40
C TYR A 59 -5.98 -7.08 11.33
N LYS A 60 -7.14 -6.72 10.78
CA LYS A 60 -8.19 -7.66 10.39
C LYS A 60 -8.28 -7.69 8.88
N ARG A 61 -7.97 -8.84 8.29
CA ARG A 61 -8.14 -9.04 6.86
C ARG A 61 -9.62 -8.87 6.50
N VAL A 62 -9.93 -7.79 5.78
CA VAL A 62 -11.24 -7.63 5.16
C VAL A 62 -11.20 -8.41 3.85
N THR A 63 -11.72 -9.63 3.87
CA THR A 63 -11.99 -10.36 2.63
C THR A 63 -13.05 -9.60 1.86
N ALA A 64 -12.69 -9.02 0.72
CA ALA A 64 -13.67 -8.49 -0.21
C ALA A 64 -14.68 -9.61 -0.54
N ASP A 65 -15.95 -9.26 -0.64
CA ASP A 65 -16.99 -10.15 -1.16
C ASP A 65 -16.46 -10.86 -2.41
N ARG A 66 -16.62 -12.18 -2.49
CA ARG A 66 -16.13 -13.01 -3.60
C ARG A 66 -16.56 -12.46 -4.97
N ASN A 67 -17.68 -11.73 -5.00
CA ASN A 67 -18.25 -11.14 -6.20
C ASN A 67 -18.00 -9.62 -6.32
N PHE A 68 -17.13 -9.01 -5.51
CA PHE A 68 -16.87 -7.57 -5.54
C PHE A 68 -16.41 -7.09 -6.92
N TRP A 69 -15.44 -7.79 -7.53
CA TRP A 69 -14.91 -7.41 -8.84
C TRP A 69 -15.89 -7.68 -9.98
N GLN A 70 -16.76 -8.69 -9.84
CA GLN A 70 -17.88 -8.86 -10.75
C GLN A 70 -18.81 -7.66 -10.68
N LYS A 71 -19.19 -7.22 -9.47
CA LYS A 71 -20.04 -6.02 -9.28
C LYS A 71 -19.38 -4.75 -9.84
N VAL A 72 -18.06 -4.61 -9.70
CA VAL A 72 -17.30 -3.50 -10.30
C VAL A 72 -17.34 -3.59 -11.83
N ALA A 73 -17.10 -4.77 -12.42
CA ALA A 73 -17.18 -4.97 -13.86
C ALA A 73 -18.59 -4.66 -14.42
N ASP A 74 -19.64 -5.15 -13.73
CA ASP A 74 -21.04 -4.88 -14.07
C ASP A 74 -21.35 -3.36 -14.03
N LEU A 75 -20.79 -2.63 -13.07
CA LEU A 75 -20.99 -1.18 -12.88
C LEU A 75 -20.38 -0.34 -14.01
N PHE A 76 -19.24 -0.75 -14.54
CA PHE A 76 -18.55 -0.04 -15.61
C PHE A 76 -18.97 -0.50 -17.01
N GLY A 77 -19.91 -1.46 -17.11
CA GLY A 77 -20.38 -2.00 -18.38
C GLY A 77 -19.23 -2.56 -19.21
N ALA A 78 -18.20 -3.08 -18.55
CA ALA A 78 -17.10 -3.73 -19.24
C ALA A 78 -17.66 -5.03 -19.81
N ASP A 79 -17.92 -5.05 -21.12
CA ASP A 79 -18.02 -6.29 -21.87
C ASP A 79 -16.70 -7.03 -21.63
N VAL A 80 -16.74 -8.01 -20.73
CA VAL A 80 -15.66 -8.97 -20.58
C VAL A 80 -15.83 -9.89 -21.79
N ASP A 81 -15.28 -9.46 -22.93
CA ASP A 81 -15.22 -10.28 -24.13
C ASP A 81 -14.50 -11.59 -23.76
N ASP A 82 -15.26 -12.69 -23.78
CA ASP A 82 -14.75 -14.05 -23.72
C ASP A 82 -14.26 -14.45 -25.13
N GLU A 83 -13.08 -13.98 -25.54
CA GLU A 83 -12.27 -14.61 -26.59
C GLU A 83 -10.89 -15.06 -26.06
#